data_AF-A0A9P1BFL9-F1
#
_entry.id   AF-A0A9P1BFL9-F1
#
_cell.length_a   1.000
_cell.length_b   1.000
_cell.length_c   1.000
_cell.angle_alpha   90.00
_cell.angle_beta   90.00
_cell.angle_gamma   90.00
#
_symmetry.space_group_name_H-M   'P 1'
#
loop_
_entity.id
_entity.type
_entity.pdbx_description
1 polymer ?
#
loop_
_entity_poly.entity_id
_entity_poly.type
_entity_poly.pdbx_seq_one_letter_code
_entity_poly.pdbx_strand_id
1 'polypeptide(L)'
;MRLHRLLWLWAAVQGFSVELDDEDDALIVYEGGMAEEAQCTAPPGPVLVKDVVAEIGHDVSEEVIFRTLNALEAEGVVQTRQLLQLYPQDFDAVVMPLLLKSRLRRVRERGGRIPEAQ
;
A
#
# COMPACT_ATOMS: atom_id res chain seq x y z
N MET A 1 -24.11 16.11 -44.79
CA MET A 1 -22.72 16.05 -45.27
C MET A 1 -22.28 17.45 -45.66
N ARG A 2 -21.45 18.10 -44.83
CA ARG A 2 -20.76 19.36 -45.17
C ARG A 2 -19.32 19.24 -44.67
N LEU A 3 -18.48 18.70 -45.55
CA LEU A 3 -17.02 18.79 -45.50
C LEU A 3 -16.59 20.07 -46.21
N HIS A 4 -15.39 20.54 -45.86
CA HIS A 4 -14.70 21.81 -46.22
C HIS A 4 -14.79 22.85 -45.09
N ARG A 5 -13.70 23.42 -44.58
CA ARG A 5 -12.41 23.72 -45.22
C ARG A 5 -11.45 24.36 -44.18
N LEU A 6 -10.13 24.22 -44.42
CA LEU A 6 -9.03 25.11 -43.99
C LEU A 6 -8.68 25.04 -42.48
N LEU A 7 -7.55 24.52 -41.98
CA LEU A 7 -6.13 24.51 -42.41
C LEU A 7 -5.56 25.92 -42.60
N TRP A 8 -5.08 26.55 -41.52
CA TRP A 8 -3.91 27.47 -41.42
C TRP A 8 -3.58 27.62 -39.90
N LEU A 9 -2.49 27.03 -39.38
CA LEU A 9 -1.13 27.61 -39.27
C LEU A 9 -1.04 28.84 -38.35
N TRP A 10 -0.41 28.66 -37.18
CA TRP A 10 0.60 29.52 -36.53
C TRP A 10 0.73 29.07 -35.07
N ALA A 11 1.74 28.30 -34.67
CA ALA A 11 3.06 28.81 -34.28
C ALA A 11 2.97 29.94 -33.25
N ALA A 12 2.78 29.57 -31.98
CA ALA A 12 3.16 30.41 -30.85
C ALA A 12 4.31 29.70 -30.11
N VAL A 13 5.51 30.01 -30.58
CA VAL A 13 6.74 29.93 -29.80
C VAL A 13 6.55 30.83 -28.59
N GLN A 14 6.56 30.26 -27.39
CA GLN A 14 7.11 30.95 -26.24
C GLN A 14 8.13 30.02 -25.60
N GLY A 15 9.39 30.36 -25.83
CA GLY A 15 10.53 29.77 -25.15
C GLY A 15 10.38 30.04 -23.66
N PHE A 16 10.18 28.97 -22.90
CA PHE A 16 10.37 28.98 -21.47
C PHE A 16 11.87 28.81 -21.24
N SER A 17 12.60 29.92 -21.16
CA SER A 17 13.96 29.92 -20.63
C SER A 17 13.85 29.67 -19.14
N VAL A 18 14.16 28.44 -18.72
CA VAL A 18 14.54 28.17 -17.33
C VAL A 18 15.92 28.78 -17.15
N GLU A 19 15.98 29.92 -16.46
CA GLU A 19 17.20 30.35 -15.80
C GLU A 19 17.50 29.28 -14.74
N LEU A 20 18.50 28.44 -15.03
CA LEU A 20 19.12 27.59 -14.03
C LEU A 20 20.01 28.53 -13.21
N ASP A 21 19.50 28.94 -12.05
CA ASP A 21 20.33 29.55 -11.02
C ASP A 21 21.33 28.49 -10.56
N ASP A 22 22.60 28.71 -10.90
CA ASP A 22 23.75 27.99 -10.37
C ASP A 22 23.97 28.43 -8.91
N GLU A 23 23.14 27.95 -7.98
CA GLU A 23 23.40 28.10 -6.55
C GLU A 23 23.27 26.75 -5.84
N ASP A 24 24.42 26.32 -5.31
CA ASP A 24 24.60 25.35 -4.25
C ASP A 24 24.35 23.88 -4.56
N ASP A 25 25.36 23.25 -5.15
CA ASP A 25 25.75 21.87 -4.79
C ASP A 25 26.02 21.83 -3.27
N ALA A 26 24.95 21.71 -2.48
CA ALA A 26 25.00 21.49 -1.05
C ALA A 26 25.63 20.11 -0.80
N LEU A 27 26.97 20.08 -0.79
CA LEU A 27 27.74 18.91 -0.39
C LEU A 27 27.48 18.68 1.10
N ILE A 28 26.55 17.78 1.42
CA ILE A 28 26.31 17.33 2.78
C ILE A 28 27.52 16.50 3.21
N VAL A 29 28.49 17.14 3.86
CA VAL A 29 29.59 16.47 4.54
C VAL A 29 29.08 16.03 5.91
N TYR A 30 28.87 14.73 6.08
CA TYR A 30 28.64 14.16 7.41
C TYR A 30 29.96 14.24 8.18
N GLU A 31 30.05 15.15 9.15
CA GLU A 31 31.13 15.10 10.14
C GLU A 31 31.10 13.71 10.77
N GLY A 32 32.22 13.00 10.69
CA GLY A 32 32.40 11.66 11.25
C GLY A 32 32.35 11.67 12.77
N GLY A 33 31.20 12.00 13.34
CA GLY A 33 30.85 11.66 14.71
C GLY A 33 30.63 10.15 14.74
N MET A 34 31.28 9.48 15.70
CA MET A 34 31.12 8.05 15.94
C MET A 34 29.64 7.70 15.93
N ALA A 35 29.17 7.07 14.85
CA ALA A 35 27.84 6.51 14.82
C ALA A 35 27.85 5.43 15.89
N GLU A 36 27.25 5.73 17.05
CA GLU A 36 26.73 4.69 17.94
C GLU A 36 26.07 3.69 17.02
N GLU A 37 26.60 2.46 17.03
CA GLU A 37 26.26 1.42 16.08
C GLU A 37 24.75 1.38 15.96
N ALA A 38 24.22 1.91 14.85
CA ALA A 38 22.80 1.92 14.60
C ALA A 38 22.42 0.45 14.55
N GLN A 39 21.92 -0.07 15.67
CA GLN A 39 21.50 -1.44 15.80
C GLN A 39 20.31 -1.57 14.87
N CYS A 40 20.60 -1.95 13.62
CA CYS A 40 19.63 -2.39 12.64
C CYS A 40 19.00 -3.65 13.19
N THR A 41 18.05 -3.48 14.11
CA THR A 41 17.20 -4.55 14.57
C THR A 41 16.38 -4.94 13.36
N ALA A 42 16.61 -6.15 12.85
CA ALA A 42 15.81 -6.69 11.77
C ALA A 42 14.34 -6.55 12.19
N PRO A 43 13.47 -6.01 11.31
CA PRO A 43 12.07 -5.85 11.67
C PRO A 43 11.50 -7.20 12.12
N PRO A 44 10.56 -7.21 13.07
CA PRO A 44 9.91 -8.44 13.52
C PRO A 44 9.42 -9.21 12.29
N GLY A 45 9.51 -10.53 12.36
CA GLY A 45 9.19 -11.43 11.24
C GLY A 45 7.83 -11.13 10.59
N PRO A 46 7.55 -11.71 9.41
CA PRO A 46 6.37 -11.35 8.62
C PRO A 46 5.09 -11.48 9.43
N VAL A 47 4.32 -10.41 9.51
CA VAL A 47 3.03 -10.36 10.23
C VAL A 47 2.09 -11.39 9.62
N LEU A 48 1.64 -12.34 10.43
CA LEU A 48 0.73 -13.40 10.00
C LEU A 48 -0.69 -12.86 9.90
N VAL A 49 -1.43 -13.33 8.89
CA VAL A 49 -2.84 -12.94 8.69
C VAL A 49 -3.70 -13.36 9.87
N LYS A 50 -3.38 -14.48 10.52
CA LYS A 50 -4.10 -14.96 11.69
C LYS A 50 -4.13 -13.94 12.84
N ASP A 51 -3.02 -13.24 13.06
CA ASP A 51 -2.87 -12.27 14.15
C ASP A 51 -3.69 -11.02 13.82
N VAL A 52 -3.62 -10.57 12.56
CA VAL A 52 -4.43 -9.45 12.03
C VAL A 52 -5.92 -9.74 12.14
N VAL A 53 -6.37 -10.93 11.72
CA VAL A 53 -7.79 -11.30 11.74
C VAL A 53 -8.31 -11.42 13.17
N ALA A 54 -7.51 -11.96 14.09
CA ALA A 54 -7.86 -12.02 15.50
C ALA A 54 -8.06 -10.61 16.10
N GLU A 55 -7.17 -9.67 15.77
CA GLU A 55 -7.23 -8.30 16.30
C GLU A 55 -8.42 -7.51 15.74
N ILE A 56 -8.64 -7.55 14.42
CA ILE A 56 -9.78 -6.86 13.80
C ILE A 56 -11.11 -7.57 14.04
N GLY A 57 -11.09 -8.83 14.50
CA GLY A 57 -12.25 -9.70 14.68
C GLY A 57 -12.62 -9.95 16.14
N HIS A 58 -12.08 -9.18 17.09
CA HIS A 58 -12.23 -9.41 18.54
C HIS A 58 -13.69 -9.48 19.06
N ASP A 59 -14.65 -8.94 18.32
CA ASP A 59 -16.09 -8.96 18.60
C ASP A 59 -16.86 -10.07 17.85
N VAL A 60 -16.15 -10.91 17.11
CA VAL A 60 -16.71 -11.99 16.29
C VAL A 60 -16.42 -13.34 16.96
N SER A 61 -17.32 -14.31 16.79
CA SER A 61 -17.09 -15.65 17.35
C SER A 61 -15.86 -16.33 16.75
N GLU A 62 -15.16 -17.13 17.56
CA GLU A 62 -13.96 -17.86 17.15
C GLU A 62 -14.21 -18.79 15.95
N GLU A 63 -15.40 -19.40 15.88
CA GLU A 63 -15.80 -20.24 14.75
C GLU A 63 -15.79 -19.46 13.43
N VAL A 64 -16.27 -18.21 13.44
CA VAL A 64 -16.34 -17.36 12.27
C VAL A 64 -14.95 -16.85 11.88
N ILE A 65 -14.10 -16.55 12.87
CA ILE A 65 -12.68 -16.25 12.67
C ILE A 65 -12.00 -17.45 11.98
N PHE A 66 -12.17 -18.66 12.52
CA PHE A 66 -11.58 -19.88 11.99
C PHE A 66 -11.99 -20.16 10.54
N ARG A 67 -13.29 -20.05 10.23
CA ARG A 67 -13.78 -20.19 8.85
C ARG A 67 -13.15 -19.16 7.90
N THR A 68 -12.95 -17.93 8.37
CA THR A 68 -12.30 -16.86 7.59
C THR A 68 -10.82 -17.16 7.33
N LEU A 69 -10.11 -17.68 8.33
CA LEU A 69 -8.71 -18.08 8.18
C LEU A 69 -8.56 -19.24 7.19
N ASN A 70 -9.43 -20.24 7.26
CA ASN A 70 -9.41 -21.36 6.30
C ASN A 70 -9.71 -20.89 4.88
N ALA A 71 -10.63 -19.94 4.70
CA ALA A 71 -10.92 -19.36 3.40
C ALA A 71 -9.72 -18.58 2.84
N LEU A 72 -9.01 -17.82 3.68
CA LEU A 72 -7.79 -17.10 3.27
C LEU A 72 -6.64 -18.05 2.95
N GLU A 73 -6.46 -19.10 3.75
CA GLU A 73 -5.43 -20.12 3.54
C GLU A 73 -5.68 -20.93 2.25
N ALA A 74 -6.94 -21.22 1.92
CA ALA A 74 -7.31 -21.86 0.65
C ALA A 74 -6.92 -21.03 -0.58
N GLU A 75 -6.89 -19.69 -0.44
CA GLU A 75 -6.40 -18.74 -1.45
C GLU A 75 -4.87 -18.53 -1.37
N GLY A 76 -4.18 -19.27 -0.51
CA GLY A 76 -2.73 -19.17 -0.30
C GLY A 76 -2.30 -17.97 0.55
N VAL A 77 -3.21 -17.33 1.29
CA VAL A 77 -2.94 -16.16 2.12
C VAL A 77 -2.71 -16.56 3.57
N VAL A 78 -1.44 -16.61 3.97
CA VAL A 78 -0.98 -16.92 5.33
C VAL A 78 -0.32 -15.70 5.98
N GLN A 79 0.33 -14.86 5.17
CA GLN A 79 1.04 -13.64 5.59
C GLN A 79 0.34 -12.40 5.06
N THR A 80 0.45 -11.30 5.81
CA THR A 80 -0.17 -10.02 5.45
C THR A 80 0.36 -9.49 4.12
N ARG A 81 1.61 -9.80 3.76
CA ARG A 81 2.18 -9.46 2.45
C ARG A 81 1.44 -10.11 1.28
N GLN A 82 0.99 -11.36 1.44
CA GLN A 82 0.23 -12.08 0.41
C GLN A 82 -1.17 -11.48 0.24
N LEU A 83 -1.78 -11.03 1.36
CA LEU A 83 -3.04 -10.31 1.33
C LEU A 83 -2.95 -9.02 0.49
N LEU A 84 -1.82 -8.31 0.53
CA LEU A 84 -1.58 -7.11 -0.28
C LEU A 84 -1.32 -7.41 -1.76
N GLN A 85 -0.95 -8.65 -2.10
CA GLN A 85 -0.68 -9.07 -3.47
C GLN A 85 -1.92 -9.51 -4.23
N LEU A 86 -3.02 -9.82 -3.53
CA LEU A 86 -4.29 -10.14 -4.18
C LEU A 86 -4.83 -8.97 -5.02
N TYR A 87 -5.39 -9.23 -6.18
CA TYR A 87 -6.15 -8.19 -6.87
C TYR A 87 -7.46 -7.92 -6.12
N PRO A 88 -8.07 -6.72 -6.28
CA PRO A 88 -9.35 -6.42 -5.63
C PRO A 88 -10.46 -7.43 -5.96
N GLN A 89 -10.48 -7.95 -7.19
CA GLN A 89 -11.46 -8.93 -7.66
C GLN A 89 -11.30 -10.27 -6.94
N ASP A 90 -10.06 -10.75 -6.81
CA ASP A 90 -9.74 -12.01 -6.12
C ASP A 90 -10.08 -11.91 -4.63
N PHE A 91 -9.73 -10.79 -3.99
CA PHE A 91 -10.08 -10.53 -2.60
C PHE A 91 -11.60 -10.53 -2.37
N ASP A 92 -12.36 -9.98 -3.32
CA ASP A 92 -13.81 -9.94 -3.23
C ASP A 92 -14.46 -11.31 -3.50
N ALA A 93 -13.79 -12.19 -4.25
CA ALA A 93 -14.23 -13.56 -4.48
C ALA A 93 -14.08 -14.46 -3.23
N VAL A 94 -13.14 -14.16 -2.33
CA VAL A 94 -12.90 -14.99 -1.13
C VAL A 94 -14.17 -15.09 -0.27
N VAL A 95 -14.58 -16.32 0.04
CA VAL A 95 -15.81 -16.60 0.79
C VAL A 95 -15.60 -16.36 2.28
N MET A 96 -15.97 -15.18 2.76
CA MET A 96 -15.88 -14.81 4.18
C MET A 96 -17.00 -13.84 4.59
N PRO A 97 -17.29 -13.70 5.89
CA PRO A 97 -18.30 -12.76 6.39
C PRO A 97 -18.01 -11.31 5.98
N LEU A 98 -19.07 -10.58 5.61
CA LEU A 98 -18.96 -9.20 5.11
C LEU A 98 -18.26 -8.25 6.09
N LEU A 99 -18.51 -8.41 7.39
CA LEU A 99 -17.88 -7.59 8.44
C LEU A 99 -16.35 -7.74 8.39
N LEU A 100 -15.85 -8.98 8.43
CA LEU A 100 -14.41 -9.25 8.37
C LEU A 100 -13.81 -8.86 7.03
N LYS A 101 -14.51 -9.11 5.91
CA LYS A 101 -14.08 -8.64 4.58
C LYS A 101 -13.89 -7.13 4.53
N SER A 102 -14.84 -6.36 5.06
CA SER A 102 -14.76 -4.89 5.09
C SER A 102 -13.61 -4.38 5.97
N ARG A 103 -13.36 -5.04 7.11
CA ARG A 103 -12.26 -4.69 8.01
C ARG A 103 -10.90 -5.03 7.40
N LEU A 104 -10.76 -6.22 6.80
CA LEU A 104 -9.57 -6.62 6.06
C LEU A 104 -9.29 -5.69 4.88
N ARG A 105 -10.32 -5.23 4.17
CA ARG A 105 -10.15 -4.24 3.09
C ARG A 105 -9.46 -2.96 3.60
N ARG A 106 -9.89 -2.43 4.74
CA ARG A 106 -9.25 -1.26 5.37
C ARG A 106 -7.80 -1.53 5.77
N VAL A 107 -7.51 -2.73 6.26
CA VAL A 107 -6.12 -3.15 6.56
C VAL A 107 -5.28 -3.17 5.29
N ARG A 108 -5.82 -3.68 4.17
CA ARG A 108 -5.13 -3.69 2.86
C ARG A 108 -4.85 -2.29 2.34
N GLU A 109 -5.84 -1.40 2.39
CA GLU A 109 -5.71 0.00 1.97
C GLU A 109 -4.63 0.76 2.77
N ARG A 110 -4.34 0.31 4.00
CA ARG A 110 -3.30 0.87 4.88
C ARG A 110 -1.97 0.12 4.81
N GLY A 111 -1.77 -0.72 3.79
CA GLY A 111 -0.52 -1.46 3.60
C GLY A 111 -0.30 -2.58 4.62
N GLY A 112 -1.38 -3.20 5.12
CA GLY A 112 -1.29 -4.34 6.02
C GLY A 112 -1.15 -3.95 7.49
N ARG A 113 -1.26 -2.66 7.82
CA ARG A 113 -1.19 -2.17 9.20
C ARG A 113 -2.57 -2.20 9.85
N ILE A 114 -2.62 -2.67 11.08
CA ILE A 114 -3.83 -2.67 11.89
C ILE A 114 -4.09 -1.24 12.39
N PRO A 115 -5.33 -0.73 12.35
CA PRO A 115 -5.67 0.54 12.99
C PRO A 115 -5.23 0.54 14.46
N GLU A 116 -4.45 1.54 14.86
CA GLU A 116 -4.29 1.85 16.29
C GLU A 116 -5.68 2.18 16.85
N ALA A 117 -6.02 1.54 17.97
CA ALA A 117 -7.26 1.84 18.68
C ALA A 117 -7.20 3.30 19.15
N GLN A 118 -8.08 4.14 18.60
CA GLN A 118 -8.30 5.52 19.06
C GLN A 118 -9.15 5.53 20.32
#